data_AF-A0A8S8Z745-F1
#
_entry.id   AF-A0A8S8Z745-F1
#
_cell.length_a   1.000
_cell.length_b   1.000
_cell.length_c   1.000
_cell.angle_alpha   90.00
_cell.angle_beta   90.00
_cell.angle_gamma   90.00
#
_symmetry.space_group_name_H-M   'P 1'
#
loop_
_entity.id
_entity.type
_entity.pdbx_description
1 polymer ?
#
loop_
_entity_poly.entity_id
_entity_poly.type
_entity_poly.pdbx_seq_one_letter_code
_entity_poly.pdbx_strand_id
1 'polypeptide(L)'
;MQALADWYREDDSPTGLLQVGGGIAGDFAISVVPMLRQDAKVDVSLWAWFAQISESRPSYGGYSGAPPNEKISWEKLGEDTPRFVIESDATIVLPLLLAALE
;
A
#
# COMPACT_ATOMS: atom_id res chain seq x y z
N MET A 1 4.30 -6.83 12.97
CA MET A 1 2.98 -6.15 12.88
C MET A 1 2.89 -5.06 13.93
N GLN A 2 3.06 -5.41 15.22
CA GLN A 2 2.92 -4.47 16.33
C GLN A 2 3.73 -3.18 16.16
N ALA A 3 5.04 -3.27 15.93
CA ALA A 3 5.88 -2.07 15.72
C ALA A 3 5.42 -1.18 14.55
N LEU A 4 4.88 -1.76 13.47
CA LEU A 4 4.34 -1.00 12.34
C LEU A 4 3.02 -0.33 12.71
N ALA A 5 2.16 -1.02 13.46
CA ALA A 5 0.87 -0.50 13.91
C ALA A 5 1.05 0.62 14.94
N ASP A 6 1.99 0.45 15.88
CA ASP A 6 2.34 1.47 16.86
C ASP A 6 2.88 2.72 16.16
N TRP A 7 3.85 2.55 15.25
CA TRP A 7 4.37 3.65 14.44
C TRP A 7 3.27 4.37 13.65
N TYR A 8 2.42 3.63 12.94
CA TYR A 8 1.37 4.22 12.11
C TYR A 8 0.31 4.97 12.94
N ARG A 9 0.07 4.53 14.18
CA ARG A 9 -0.86 5.19 15.10
C ARG A 9 -0.27 6.47 15.71
N GLU A 10 1.04 6.47 15.95
CA GLU A 10 1.75 7.60 16.57
C GLU A 10 2.15 8.67 15.56
N ASP A 11 2.29 8.33 14.28
CA ASP A 11 2.58 9.25 13.20
C ASP A 11 1.33 10.04 12.75
N ASP A 12 1.42 11.37 12.74
CA ASP A 12 0.37 12.28 12.29
C ASP A 12 0.64 12.83 10.87
N SER A 13 1.67 12.31 10.20
CA SER A 13 2.07 12.74 8.87
C SER A 13 1.22 12.07 7.78
N PRO A 14 1.10 12.69 6.58
CA PRO A 14 0.46 12.05 5.44
C PRO A 14 1.32 10.90 4.91
N THR A 15 1.17 9.73 5.53
CA THR A 15 1.99 8.55 5.24
C THR A 15 1.60 7.87 3.91
N GLY A 16 2.60 7.62 3.06
CA GLY A 16 2.45 6.87 1.81
C GLY A 16 3.11 5.50 1.84
N LEU A 17 2.66 4.59 0.97
CA LEU A 17 3.23 3.24 0.81
C LEU A 17 3.74 3.00 -0.60
N LEU A 18 5.04 2.76 -0.74
CA LEU A 18 5.66 2.22 -1.95
C LEU A 18 5.83 0.70 -1.78
N GLN A 19 5.00 -0.08 -2.48
CA GLN A 19 5.04 -1.53 -2.48
C GLN A 19 5.91 -2.04 -3.65
N VAL A 20 7.03 -2.67 -3.31
CA VAL A 20 7.91 -3.33 -4.29
C VAL A 20 7.59 -4.83 -4.31
N GLY A 21 6.96 -5.27 -5.39
CA GLY A 21 6.44 -6.62 -5.56
C GLY A 21 5.02 -6.81 -5.00
N GLY A 22 4.72 -8.03 -4.55
CA GLY A 22 3.41 -8.43 -4.05
C GLY A 22 3.50 -9.37 -2.84
N GLY A 23 2.47 -10.20 -2.67
CA GLY A 23 2.42 -11.20 -1.60
C GLY A 23 2.33 -10.60 -0.19
N ILE A 24 2.82 -11.37 0.78
CA ILE A 24 2.69 -11.04 2.22
C ILE A 24 3.39 -9.72 2.55
N ALA A 25 4.51 -9.39 1.91
CA ALA A 25 5.25 -8.16 2.19
C ALA A 25 4.38 -6.90 1.92
N GLY A 26 3.63 -6.90 0.82
CA GLY A 26 2.70 -5.81 0.50
C GLY A 26 1.42 -5.87 1.33
N ASP A 27 0.80 -7.05 1.43
CA ASP A 27 -0.49 -7.19 2.12
C ASP A 27 -0.39 -6.88 3.62
N PHE A 28 0.63 -7.40 4.27
CA PHE A 28 0.84 -7.20 5.69
C PHE A 28 1.05 -5.73 6.04
N ALA A 29 1.81 -5.00 5.21
CA ALA A 29 2.05 -3.58 5.42
C ALA A 29 0.77 -2.77 5.24
N ILE A 30 0.09 -2.91 4.10
CA ILE A 30 -1.08 -2.09 3.78
C ILE A 30 -2.29 -2.39 4.67
N SER A 31 -2.40 -3.62 5.18
CA SER A 31 -3.50 -4.06 6.04
C SER A 31 -3.38 -3.59 7.49
N VAL A 32 -2.34 -2.81 7.85
CA VAL A 32 -2.24 -2.20 9.19
C VAL A 32 -3.40 -1.23 9.45
N VAL A 33 -3.81 -0.46 8.44
CA VAL A 33 -4.92 0.51 8.53
C VAL A 33 -6.26 -0.17 8.80
N PRO A 34 -6.74 -1.14 8.00
CA PRO A 34 -7.99 -1.82 8.30
C PRO A 34 -7.93 -2.60 9.62
N MET A 35 -6.79 -3.18 9.99
CA MET A 35 -6.66 -3.83 11.28
C MET A 35 -6.85 -2.83 12.45
N LEU A 36 -6.27 -1.64 12.35
CA LEU A 36 -6.46 -0.58 13.36
C LEU A 36 -7.90 -0.05 13.39
N ARG A 37 -8.46 0.31 12.23
CA ARG A 37 -9.78 0.96 12.11
C ARG A 37 -10.94 -0.02 12.32
N GLN A 38 -10.90 -1.17 11.65
CA GLN A 38 -12.02 -2.12 11.62
C GLN A 38 -11.95 -3.13 12.77
N ASP A 39 -10.78 -3.69 13.06
CA ASP A 39 -10.66 -4.72 14.11
C ASP A 39 -10.46 -4.09 15.49
N ALA A 40 -9.45 -3.21 15.62
CA ALA A 40 -9.10 -2.60 16.91
C ALA A 40 -9.94 -1.35 17.27
N LYS A 41 -10.77 -0.85 16.34
CA LYS A 41 -11.61 0.35 16.51
C LYS A 41 -10.84 1.61 16.93
N VAL A 42 -9.60 1.73 16.45
CA VAL A 42 -8.75 2.91 16.64
C VAL A 42 -8.87 3.79 15.41
N ASP A 43 -9.19 5.08 15.62
CA ASP A 43 -9.25 6.04 14.53
C ASP A 43 -7.82 6.44 14.12
N VAL A 44 -7.44 6.08 12.89
CA VAL A 44 -6.19 6.44 12.23
C VAL A 44 -6.47 6.84 10.80
N SER A 45 -5.66 7.72 10.22
CA SER A 45 -5.82 8.14 8.83
C SER A 45 -5.67 6.97 7.85
N LEU A 46 -6.29 7.08 6.67
CA LEU A 46 -6.02 6.18 5.56
C LEU A 46 -4.63 6.48 4.98
N TRP A 47 -4.06 5.54 4.22
CA TRP A 47 -2.82 5.81 3.48
C TRP A 47 -3.03 7.00 2.53
N ALA A 48 -2.16 8.00 2.65
CA ALA A 48 -2.25 9.26 1.90
C ALA A 48 -1.76 9.13 0.45
N TRP A 49 -0.97 8.09 0.15
CA TRP A 49 -0.42 7.81 -1.17
C TRP A 49 -0.09 6.32 -1.31
N PHE A 50 -0.23 5.78 -2.52
CA PHE A 50 0.16 4.39 -2.83
C PHE A 50 0.85 4.27 -4.18
N ALA A 51 1.93 3.49 -4.24
CA ALA A 51 2.38 2.94 -5.51
C ALA A 51 2.79 1.49 -5.38
N GLN A 52 2.61 0.73 -6.45
CA GLN A 52 3.03 -0.65 -6.55
C GLN A 52 3.88 -0.87 -7.79
N ILE A 53 5.00 -1.57 -7.63
CA ILE A 53 5.76 -2.15 -8.74
C ILE A 53 5.50 -3.66 -8.69
N SER A 54 4.91 -4.24 -9.73
CA SER A 54 4.64 -5.68 -9.76
C SER A 54 4.55 -6.21 -11.19
N GLU A 55 5.00 -7.43 -11.43
CA GLU A 55 4.81 -8.13 -12.70
C GLU A 55 3.43 -8.82 -12.80
N SER A 56 2.68 -8.86 -11.70
CA SER A 56 1.38 -9.53 -11.66
C SER A 56 0.29 -8.65 -12.28
N ARG A 57 -0.35 -9.14 -13.33
CA ARG A 57 -1.59 -8.57 -13.84
C ARG A 57 -2.79 -8.96 -12.96
N PRO A 58 -3.88 -8.16 -12.96
CA PRO A 58 -5.15 -8.59 -12.39
C PRO A 58 -5.58 -9.91 -13.03
N SER A 59 -5.52 -11.00 -12.27
CA SER A 59 -5.83 -12.34 -12.77
C SER A 59 -6.34 -13.22 -11.64
N TYR A 60 -7.45 -13.93 -11.91
CA TYR A 60 -8.08 -14.97 -11.06
C TYR A 60 -8.17 -14.67 -9.55
N GLY A 61 -8.36 -13.42 -9.12
CA GLY A 61 -8.50 -13.05 -7.71
C GLY A 61 -7.20 -13.08 -6.88
N GLY A 62 -6.04 -13.04 -7.53
CA GLY A 62 -4.75 -12.93 -6.84
C GLY A 62 -4.55 -11.54 -6.23
N TYR A 63 -4.34 -11.49 -4.91
CA TYR A 63 -4.14 -10.24 -4.17
C TYR A 63 -2.96 -9.39 -4.70
N SER A 64 -1.90 -10.04 -5.18
CA SER A 64 -0.70 -9.36 -5.71
C SER A 64 -1.01 -8.44 -6.90
N GLY A 65 -2.06 -8.73 -7.67
CA GLY A 65 -2.51 -7.93 -8.82
C GLY A 65 -3.88 -7.28 -8.59
N ALA A 66 -4.36 -7.21 -7.35
CA ALA A 66 -5.66 -6.63 -7.02
C ALA A 66 -5.73 -5.16 -7.50
N PRO A 67 -6.73 -4.80 -8.31
CA PRO A 67 -6.86 -3.43 -8.81
C PRO A 67 -7.05 -2.47 -7.63
N PRO A 68 -6.60 -1.21 -7.74
CA PRO A 68 -6.64 -0.29 -6.62
C PRO A 68 -8.03 -0.05 -6.02
N ASN A 69 -9.10 -0.25 -6.79
CA ASN A 69 -10.49 -0.17 -6.30
C ASN A 69 -10.78 -1.14 -5.16
N GLU A 70 -10.17 -2.34 -5.15
CA GLU A 70 -10.30 -3.27 -4.02
C GLU A 70 -9.69 -2.69 -2.74
N LYS A 71 -8.63 -1.87 -2.84
CA LYS A 71 -8.00 -1.26 -1.66
C LYS A 71 -8.89 -0.17 -1.02
N ILE A 72 -9.79 0.44 -1.79
CA ILE A 72 -10.73 1.44 -1.26
C ILE A 72 -11.83 0.76 -0.45
N SER A 73 -12.40 -0.34 -0.94
CA SER A 73 -13.48 -1.05 -0.24
C SER A 73 -13.05 -1.62 1.12
N TRP A 74 -11.76 -1.89 1.28
CA TRP A 74 -11.17 -2.33 2.55
C TRP A 74 -10.73 -1.18 3.46
N GLU A 75 -11.07 0.07 3.13
CA GLU A 75 -10.62 1.26 3.87
C GLU A 75 -9.09 1.28 4.03
N LYS A 76 -8.34 0.88 2.99
CA LYS A 76 -6.88 1.06 2.94
C LYS A 76 -6.54 2.41 2.33
N LEU A 77 -7.26 2.80 1.27
CA LEU A 77 -7.10 4.05 0.53
C LEU A 77 -8.42 4.80 0.46
N GLY A 78 -8.36 6.12 0.37
CA GLY A 78 -9.52 6.95 0.04
C GLY A 78 -9.81 6.98 -1.47
N GLU A 79 -11.00 7.43 -1.83
CA GLU A 79 -11.40 7.62 -3.24
C GLU A 79 -10.45 8.58 -3.97
N ASP A 80 -10.01 9.65 -3.30
CA ASP A 80 -9.11 10.65 -3.89
C ASP A 80 -7.62 10.37 -3.65
N THR A 81 -7.26 9.30 -2.92
CA THR A 81 -5.86 8.97 -2.62
C THR A 81 -5.08 8.71 -3.93
N PRO A 82 -3.99 9.47 -4.21
CA PRO A 82 -3.14 9.21 -5.36
C PRO A 82 -2.57 7.78 -5.31
N ARG A 83 -2.73 7.05 -6.41
CA ARG A 83 -2.39 5.64 -6.51
C ARG A 83 -1.82 5.29 -7.88
N PHE A 84 -0.71 4.56 -7.89
CA PHE A 84 0.00 4.20 -9.11
C PHE A 84 0.33 2.70 -9.13
N VAL A 85 0.20 2.07 -10.29
CA VAL A 85 0.62 0.68 -10.49
C VAL A 85 1.55 0.65 -11.69
N ILE A 86 2.77 0.14 -11.48
CA ILE A 86 3.79 -0.01 -12.51
C ILE A 86 3.96 -1.50 -12.77
N GLU A 87 3.47 -1.94 -13.93
CA GLU A 87 3.64 -3.32 -14.41
C GLU A 87 5.06 -3.52 -14.96
N SER A 88 6.01 -3.88 -14.11
CA SER A 88 7.40 -4.13 -14.50
C SER A 88 8.20 -4.87 -13.42
N ASP A 89 9.40 -5.30 -13.78
CA ASP A 89 10.39 -5.84 -12.84
C ASP A 89 10.94 -4.70 -11.95
N ALA A 90 10.92 -4.93 -10.65
CA ALA A 90 11.41 -3.99 -9.64
C ALA A 90 12.89 -3.62 -9.83
N THR A 91 13.72 -4.55 -10.30
CA THR A 91 15.16 -4.33 -10.52
C THR A 91 15.44 -3.32 -11.64
N ILE A 92 14.47 -3.10 -12.53
CA ILE A 92 14.54 -2.08 -13.60
C ILE A 92 13.99 -0.75 -13.10
N VAL A 93 12.78 -0.77 -12.53
CA VAL A 93 12.03 0.46 -12.25
C VAL A 93 12.44 1.14 -10.95
N LEU A 94 12.72 0.38 -9.88
CA LEU A 94 13.01 0.95 -8.57
C LEU A 94 14.26 1.87 -8.60
N PRO A 95 15.38 1.50 -9.24
CA PRO A 95 16.53 2.40 -9.35
C PRO A 95 16.21 3.71 -10.09
N LEU A 96 15.38 3.65 -11.14
CA LEU A 96 14.98 4.84 -11.90
C LEU A 96 14.08 5.77 -11.10
N LEU A 97 13.12 5.21 -10.34
CA LEU A 97 12.26 5.99 -9.43
C LEU A 97 13.09 6.70 -8.38
N LEU A 98 14.00 5.98 -7.70
CA LEU A 98 14.83 6.56 -6.65
C LEU A 98 15.78 7.64 -7.19
N ALA A 99 16.34 7.45 -8.38
CA ALA A 99 17.18 8.46 -9.03
C ALA A 99 16.42 9.73 -9.45
N ALA A 100 15.09 9.64 -9.64
CA ALA A 100 14.24 10.79 -9.97
C ALA A 100 13.75 11.57 -8.74
N LEU A 101 14.07 11.12 -7.53
CA LEU A 101 13.73 11.80 -6.27
C LEU A 101 14.86 12.72 -5.76
N GLU A 102 16.06 12.62 -6.35
CA GLU A 102 17.19 13.52 -6.13
C GLU A 102 17.03 14.84 -6.90
#